data_AF-A0A7Y8PPD7-F1
#
_entry.id   AF-A0A7Y8PPD7-F1
#
_cell.length_a   1.000
_cell.length_b   1.000
_cell.length_c   1.000
_cell.angle_alpha   90.00
_cell.angle_beta   90.00
_cell.angle_gamma   90.00
#
_symmetry.space_group_name_H-M   'P 1'
#
loop_
_entity.id
_entity.type
_entity.pdbx_description
1 polymer ?
#
loop_
_entity_poly.entity_id
_entity_poly.type
_entity_poly.pdbx_seq_one_letter_code
_entity_poly.pdbx_strand_id
1 'polypeptide(L)'
;MVIITLSANGVKSMSAFLVSAKHIAIVCNAVVFDQTNQRIFFKWLDDIKKSVHFPDSVVEFEKQFIQEIQDFEDELSQLDNFKLLAKILANANFVSLQYRYPKHDHGDIELYLSRVHKFSMRDDLGGKDLNVIQFLKFVHCLNYQSCEHPDYKKSFAYKFIKLVEELAIYNSPEYSKAEWCA
;
A
#
# COMPACT_ATOMS: atom_id res chain seq x y z
N MET A 1 -2.06 3.57 -15.63
CA MET A 1 -1.11 4.47 -16.31
C MET A 1 0.12 3.65 -16.61
N VAL A 2 0.33 3.30 -17.88
CA VAL A 2 1.55 2.62 -18.37
C VAL A 2 2.36 3.72 -19.02
N ILE A 3 3.52 4.07 -18.46
CA ILE A 3 4.42 5.05 -19.08
C ILE A 3 5.51 4.26 -19.78
N ILE A 4 5.51 4.26 -21.10
CA ILE A 4 6.56 3.61 -21.89
C ILE A 4 7.78 4.54 -21.93
N THR A 5 8.97 4.06 -21.58
CA THR A 5 10.24 4.71 -21.94
C THR A 5 11.04 3.81 -22.87
N LEU A 6 11.39 4.35 -24.04
CA LEU A 6 12.28 3.72 -25.00
C LEU A 6 13.72 3.84 -24.49
N SER A 7 14.40 2.71 -24.30
CA SER A 7 15.86 2.65 -24.15
C SER A 7 16.51 2.59 -25.55
N ALA A 8 17.62 3.31 -25.72
CA ALA A 8 18.32 3.52 -26.99
C ALA A 8 18.80 2.25 -27.74
N ASN A 9 18.67 1.05 -27.14
CA ASN A 9 19.23 -0.19 -27.69
C ASN A 9 18.19 -1.26 -28.10
N GLY A 10 16.93 -0.88 -28.34
CA GLY A 10 15.97 -1.77 -29.04
C GLY A 10 15.54 -3.05 -28.30
N VAL A 11 16.01 -3.29 -27.07
CA VAL A 11 15.49 -4.37 -26.22
C VAL A 11 14.17 -3.87 -25.62
N LYS A 12 13.06 -4.53 -25.97
CA LYS A 12 11.77 -4.36 -25.27
C LYS A 12 11.92 -4.85 -23.82
N SER A 13 12.40 -3.98 -22.95
CA SER A 13 12.29 -4.12 -21.50
C SER A 13 10.81 -3.94 -21.13
N MET A 14 10.14 -5.01 -20.72
CA MET A 14 8.86 -4.85 -20.03
C MET A 14 9.15 -4.19 -18.70
N SER A 15 8.53 -3.03 -18.50
CA SER A 15 8.79 -2.14 -17.39
C SER A 15 7.93 -2.49 -16.18
N ALA A 16 8.51 -3.13 -15.16
CA ALA A 16 7.97 -2.89 -13.82
C ALA A 16 8.33 -1.48 -13.43
N PHE A 17 7.32 -0.72 -13.06
CA PHE A 17 7.52 0.58 -12.47
C PHE A 17 7.01 0.53 -11.05
N LEU A 18 7.73 1.22 -10.18
CA LEU A 18 7.20 1.69 -8.92
C LEU A 18 5.84 2.34 -9.18
N VAL A 19 4.82 2.02 -8.37
CA VAL A 19 3.56 2.76 -8.47
C VAL A 19 3.84 4.24 -8.21
N SER A 20 3.09 5.14 -8.85
CA SER A 20 3.34 6.58 -8.67
C SER A 20 3.15 6.97 -7.20
N ALA A 21 3.89 7.97 -6.70
CA ALA A 21 3.74 8.45 -5.33
C ALA A 21 2.28 8.88 -5.00
N LYS A 22 1.60 9.48 -5.97
CA LYS A 22 0.17 9.82 -5.89
C LYS A 22 -0.72 8.60 -5.63
N HIS A 23 -0.37 7.45 -6.20
CA HIS A 23 -1.11 6.20 -6.04
C HIS A 23 -1.06 5.69 -4.61
N ILE A 24 0.13 5.61 -4.01
CA ILE A 24 0.28 5.23 -2.59
C ILE A 24 -0.51 6.19 -1.71
N ALA A 25 -0.38 7.50 -1.97
CA ALA A 25 -1.10 8.50 -1.20
C ALA A 25 -2.63 8.36 -1.30
N ILE A 26 -3.17 7.99 -2.47
CA ILE A 26 -4.62 7.74 -2.62
C ILE A 26 -5.08 6.60 -1.71
N VAL A 27 -4.34 5.49 -1.70
CA VAL A 27 -4.67 4.33 -0.86
C VAL A 27 -4.56 4.70 0.62
N CYS A 28 -3.51 5.41 1.02
CA CYS A 28 -3.33 5.84 2.41
C CYS A 28 -4.41 6.84 2.85
N ASN A 29 -4.72 7.85 2.03
CA ASN A 29 -5.69 8.88 2.38
C ASN A 29 -7.09 8.30 2.56
N ALA A 30 -7.50 7.39 1.68
CA ALA A 30 -8.82 6.74 1.72
C ALA A 30 -9.07 5.94 3.00
N VAL A 31 -8.01 5.48 3.67
CA VAL A 31 -8.13 4.64 4.87
C VAL A 31 -7.83 5.41 6.16
N VAL A 32 -6.90 6.36 6.12
CA VAL A 32 -6.43 7.07 7.31
C VAL A 32 -7.26 8.33 7.61
N PHE A 33 -7.64 9.09 6.59
CA PHE A 33 -8.36 10.36 6.78
C PHE A 33 -9.88 10.24 6.67
N ASP A 34 -10.39 9.22 5.99
CA ASP A 34 -11.83 8.93 5.96
C ASP A 34 -12.27 8.28 7.29
N GLN A 35 -13.12 8.98 8.04
CA GLN A 35 -13.65 8.51 9.33
C GLN A 35 -14.37 7.16 9.21
N THR A 36 -15.01 6.89 8.08
CA THR A 36 -15.70 5.62 7.81
C THR A 36 -14.73 4.44 7.74
N ASN A 37 -13.49 4.72 7.31
CA ASN A 37 -12.47 3.71 7.03
C ASN A 37 -11.36 3.66 8.07
N GLN A 38 -11.28 4.59 9.03
CA GLN A 38 -10.24 4.57 10.07
C GLN A 38 -10.19 3.26 10.86
N ARG A 39 -11.35 2.64 11.11
CA ARG A 39 -11.44 1.32 11.75
C ARG A 39 -10.63 0.24 11.01
N ILE A 40 -10.44 0.40 9.69
CA ILE A 40 -9.66 -0.51 8.84
C ILE A 40 -8.17 -0.39 9.18
N PHE A 41 -7.68 0.84 9.28
CA PHE A 41 -6.31 1.12 9.68
C PHE A 41 -6.02 0.50 11.06
N PHE A 42 -6.87 0.78 12.05
CA PHE A 42 -6.64 0.30 13.41
C PHE A 42 -6.74 -1.23 13.53
N LYS A 43 -7.66 -1.86 12.81
CA LYS A 43 -7.73 -3.33 12.73
C LYS A 43 -6.43 -3.92 12.17
N TRP A 44 -5.92 -3.35 11.08
CA TRP A 44 -4.64 -3.78 10.50
C TRP A 44 -3.46 -3.51 11.43
N LEU A 45 -3.42 -2.35 12.09
CA LEU A 45 -2.36 -1.97 13.03
C LEU A 45 -2.29 -2.94 14.21
N ASP A 46 -3.44 -3.30 14.80
CA ASP A 46 -3.53 -4.29 15.88
C ASP A 46 -2.99 -5.67 15.44
N ASP A 47 -3.32 -6.11 14.22
CA ASP A 47 -2.84 -7.38 13.68
C ASP A 47 -1.32 -7.41 13.44
N ILE A 48 -0.73 -6.30 12.97
CA ILE A 48 0.73 -6.23 12.79
C ILE A 48 1.46 -6.03 14.13
N LYS A 49 0.88 -5.32 15.10
CA LYS A 49 1.41 -5.20 16.47
C LYS A 49 1.56 -6.57 17.12
N LYS A 50 0.56 -7.44 16.98
CA LYS A 50 0.67 -8.85 17.42
C LYS A 50 1.79 -9.61 16.71
N SER A 51 1.98 -9.35 15.42
CA SER A 51 3.01 -10.03 14.62
C SER A 51 4.43 -9.62 15.06
N VAL A 52 4.67 -8.34 15.37
CA VAL A 52 6.00 -7.86 15.76
C VAL A 52 6.44 -8.31 17.16
N HIS A 53 5.54 -8.82 18.01
CA HIS A 53 5.90 -9.51 19.26
C HIS A 53 6.56 -10.88 19.01
N PHE A 54 6.43 -11.43 17.81
CA PHE A 54 7.07 -12.68 17.40
C PHE A 54 7.92 -12.41 16.15
N PRO A 55 9.16 -11.90 16.30
CA PRO A 55 10.00 -11.46 15.17
C PRO A 55 10.21 -12.50 14.06
N ASP A 56 10.22 -13.79 14.41
CA ASP A 56 10.34 -14.90 13.45
C ASP A 56 9.11 -15.04 12.54
N SER A 57 7.99 -14.43 12.90
CA SER A 57 6.77 -14.35 12.07
C SER A 57 6.79 -13.20 11.06
N VAL A 58 7.77 -12.29 11.16
CA VAL A 58 7.93 -11.11 10.31
C VAL A 58 8.91 -11.41 9.17
N VAL A 59 8.54 -11.07 7.94
CA VAL A 59 9.39 -11.26 6.77
C VAL A 59 10.64 -10.38 6.83
N GLU A 60 11.77 -10.85 6.31
CA GLU A 60 13.07 -10.19 6.46
C GLU A 60 13.06 -8.70 6.07
N PHE A 61 12.43 -8.36 4.94
CA PHE A 61 12.40 -6.96 4.46
C PHE A 61 11.49 -6.02 5.26
N GLU A 62 10.71 -6.54 6.22
CA GLU A 62 9.88 -5.75 7.14
C GLU A 62 10.40 -5.77 8.57
N LYS A 63 11.45 -6.55 8.89
CA LYS A 63 12.06 -6.54 10.22
C LYS A 63 12.57 -5.16 10.63
N GLN A 64 12.96 -4.33 9.65
CA GLN A 64 13.32 -2.92 9.86
C GLN A 64 12.22 -2.07 10.51
N PHE A 65 10.95 -2.49 10.45
CA PHE A 65 9.81 -1.75 11.03
C PHE A 65 9.40 -2.27 12.42
N ILE A 66 10.00 -3.33 12.94
CA ILE A 66 9.57 -3.96 14.21
C ILE A 66 9.55 -2.94 15.35
N GLN A 67 10.67 -2.23 15.57
CA GLN A 67 10.77 -1.27 16.65
C GLN A 67 9.79 -0.10 16.45
N GLU A 68 9.71 0.43 15.22
CA GLU A 68 8.78 1.52 14.88
C GLU A 68 7.31 1.15 15.13
N ILE A 69 6.90 -0.10 14.85
CA ILE A 69 5.54 -0.60 15.10
C ILE A 69 5.29 -0.85 16.58
N GLN A 70 6.28 -1.37 17.32
CA GLN A 70 6.18 -1.60 18.77
C GLN A 70 6.01 -0.29 19.54
N ASP A 71 6.73 0.76 19.11
CA ASP A 71 6.66 2.10 19.70
C ASP A 71 5.50 2.93 19.15
N PHE A 72 4.72 2.40 18.20
CA PHE A 72 3.64 3.14 17.56
C PHE A 72 2.42 3.23 18.51
N GLU A 73 2.22 4.39 19.11
CA GLU A 73 1.09 4.63 20.03
C GLU A 73 -0.25 4.82 19.30
N ASP A 74 -1.34 4.40 19.92
CA ASP A 74 -2.68 4.51 19.32
C ASP A 74 -3.22 5.95 19.32
N GLU A 75 -2.61 6.85 20.11
CA GLU A 75 -2.95 8.29 20.18
C GLU A 75 -2.22 9.15 19.13
N LEU A 76 -1.46 8.53 18.23
CA LEU A 76 -0.73 9.23 17.17
C LEU A 76 -1.64 9.94 16.17
N SER A 77 -1.10 10.99 15.55
CA SER A 77 -1.86 11.79 14.59
C SER A 77 -2.21 10.97 13.34
N GLN A 78 -3.30 11.33 12.66
CA GLN A 78 -3.63 10.75 11.34
C GLN A 78 -2.45 10.90 10.34
N LEU A 79 -1.62 11.93 10.48
CA LEU A 79 -0.44 12.09 9.66
C LEU A 79 0.61 11.00 9.93
N ASP A 80 0.78 10.58 11.18
CA ASP A 80 1.73 9.52 11.54
C ASP A 80 1.20 8.16 11.07
N ASN A 81 -0.11 7.92 11.18
CA ASN A 81 -0.77 6.75 10.58
C ASN A 81 -0.53 6.69 9.07
N PHE A 82 -0.67 7.83 8.38
CA PHE A 82 -0.39 7.93 6.95
C PHE A 82 1.07 7.59 6.62
N LYS A 83 2.04 8.15 7.38
CA LYS A 83 3.47 7.92 7.16
C LYS A 83 3.84 6.45 7.36
N LEU A 84 3.39 5.82 8.44
CA LEU A 84 3.66 4.40 8.71
C LEU A 84 3.15 3.53 7.57
N LEU A 85 1.88 3.74 7.19
CA LEU A 85 1.26 2.98 6.11
C LEU A 85 1.98 3.22 4.77
N ALA A 86 2.28 4.47 4.44
CA ALA A 86 3.02 4.82 3.22
C ALA A 86 4.39 4.14 3.16
N LYS A 87 5.12 4.11 4.28
CA LYS A 87 6.44 3.47 4.41
C LYS A 87 6.36 1.97 4.14
N ILE A 88 5.41 1.28 4.76
CA ILE A 88 5.22 -0.17 4.59
C ILE A 88 4.82 -0.51 3.14
N LEU A 89 3.85 0.21 2.57
CA LEU A 89 3.40 -0.03 1.20
C LEU A 89 4.47 0.29 0.15
N ALA A 90 5.20 1.40 0.32
CA ALA A 90 6.29 1.77 -0.57
C ALA A 90 7.44 0.75 -0.50
N ASN A 91 7.81 0.30 0.70
CA ASN A 91 8.87 -0.69 0.88
C ASN A 91 8.52 -2.02 0.19
N ALA A 92 7.30 -2.53 0.35
CA ALA A 92 6.89 -3.75 -0.35
C ALA A 92 6.95 -3.61 -1.88
N ASN A 93 6.55 -2.45 -2.43
CA ASN A 93 6.67 -2.19 -3.86
C ASN A 93 8.14 -2.09 -4.31
N PHE A 94 9.00 -1.46 -3.51
CA PHE A 94 10.42 -1.32 -3.79
C PHE A 94 11.15 -2.67 -3.76
N VAL A 95 10.86 -3.50 -2.75
CA VAL A 95 11.40 -4.86 -2.61
C VAL A 95 10.99 -5.74 -3.79
N SER A 96 9.74 -5.64 -4.23
CA SER A 96 9.25 -6.33 -5.43
C SER A 96 10.02 -5.91 -6.69
N LEU A 97 10.26 -4.61 -6.86
CA LEU A 97 11.03 -4.06 -7.98
C LEU A 97 12.49 -4.55 -7.96
N GLN A 98 13.14 -4.52 -6.80
CA GLN A 98 14.49 -5.01 -6.59
C GLN A 98 14.60 -6.51 -6.90
N TYR A 99 13.63 -7.30 -6.44
CA TYR A 99 13.57 -8.73 -6.71
C TYR A 99 13.40 -9.03 -8.21
N ARG A 100 12.51 -8.31 -8.90
CA ARG A 100 12.26 -8.49 -10.33
C ARG A 100 13.46 -8.08 -11.20
N TYR A 101 14.20 -7.05 -10.78
CA TYR A 101 15.30 -6.46 -11.56
C TYR A 101 16.56 -6.19 -10.74
N PRO A 102 17.27 -7.21 -10.23
CA PRO A 102 18.37 -7.02 -9.27
C PRO A 102 19.59 -6.24 -9.79
N LYS A 103 19.68 -6.05 -11.13
CA LYS A 103 20.81 -5.37 -11.79
C LYS A 103 20.52 -3.91 -12.20
N HIS A 104 19.32 -3.41 -11.92
CA HIS A 104 18.93 -2.06 -12.31
C HIS A 104 19.08 -1.09 -11.13
N ASP A 105 19.20 0.19 -11.44
CA ASP A 105 18.98 1.23 -10.44
C ASP A 105 17.47 1.34 -10.17
N HIS A 106 17.08 1.26 -8.90
CA HIS A 106 15.70 1.34 -8.44
C HIS A 106 15.34 2.72 -7.89
N GLY A 107 16.31 3.63 -7.82
CA GLY A 107 16.17 4.97 -7.27
C GLY A 107 16.30 5.01 -5.74
N ASP A 108 15.74 6.06 -5.15
CA ASP A 108 15.85 6.36 -3.72
C ASP A 108 14.44 6.31 -3.08
N ILE A 109 14.26 5.38 -2.14
CA ILE A 109 13.00 5.19 -1.44
C ILE A 109 12.63 6.38 -0.54
N GLU A 110 13.61 7.08 0.03
CA GLU A 110 13.36 8.26 0.88
C GLU A 110 12.91 9.45 0.02
N LEU A 111 13.54 9.64 -1.14
CA LEU A 111 13.09 10.63 -2.11
C LEU A 111 11.66 10.29 -2.60
N TYR A 112 11.38 9.01 -2.84
CA TYR A 112 10.03 8.56 -3.20
C TYR A 112 9.01 8.83 -2.10
N LEU A 113 9.30 8.47 -0.85
CA LEU A 113 8.43 8.72 0.30
C LEU A 113 8.18 10.21 0.50
N SER A 114 9.20 11.06 0.32
CA SER A 114 9.02 12.52 0.37
C SER A 114 7.98 13.02 -0.64
N ARG A 115 7.88 12.39 -1.82
CA ARG A 115 6.87 12.70 -2.83
C ARG A 115 5.50 12.17 -2.44
N VAL A 116 5.41 11.01 -1.78
CA VAL A 116 4.16 10.47 -1.23
C VAL A 116 3.60 11.41 -0.17
N HIS A 117 4.44 11.87 0.76
CA HIS A 117 4.05 12.77 1.85
C HIS A 117 3.50 14.11 1.36
N LYS A 118 3.92 14.62 0.19
CA LYS A 118 3.35 15.83 -0.44
C LYS A 118 1.87 15.70 -0.83
N PHE A 119 1.35 14.48 -0.89
CA PHE A 119 -0.05 14.19 -1.18
C PHE A 119 -0.85 13.76 0.06
N SER A 120 -0.25 13.80 1.26
CA SER A 120 -0.97 13.55 2.52
C SER A 120 -2.06 14.60 2.74
N MET A 121 -3.13 14.21 3.44
CA MET A 121 -4.25 15.11 3.81
C MET A 121 -4.92 15.82 2.63
N ARG A 122 -4.79 15.27 1.42
CA ARG A 122 -5.45 15.82 0.23
C ARG A 122 -6.81 15.18 0.05
N ASP A 123 -7.85 15.95 0.37
CA ASP A 123 -9.25 15.53 0.26
C ASP A 123 -9.60 15.04 -1.15
N ASP A 124 -9.13 15.75 -2.19
CA ASP A 124 -9.37 15.37 -3.60
C ASP A 124 -8.66 14.08 -4.01
N LEU A 125 -7.75 13.57 -3.18
CA LEU A 125 -6.97 12.35 -3.42
C LEU A 125 -7.32 11.23 -2.44
N GLY A 126 -8.50 11.22 -1.84
CA GLY A 126 -8.87 10.13 -0.94
C GLY A 126 -10.30 10.16 -0.42
N GLY A 127 -11.06 11.24 -0.63
CA GLY A 127 -12.39 11.38 -0.05
C GLY A 127 -13.38 12.01 -1.01
N LYS A 128 -14.58 11.42 -1.03
CA LYS A 128 -15.83 11.83 -1.71
C LYS A 128 -16.02 11.47 -3.18
N ASP A 129 -15.01 11.63 -4.05
CA ASP A 129 -15.23 11.43 -5.50
C ASP A 129 -14.70 10.11 -6.08
N LEU A 130 -13.98 9.32 -5.26
CA LEU A 130 -13.42 8.06 -5.71
C LEU A 130 -14.46 6.95 -5.60
N ASN A 131 -14.98 6.47 -6.73
CA ASN A 131 -15.88 5.32 -6.70
C ASN A 131 -15.11 4.03 -6.38
N VAL A 132 -15.84 3.03 -5.89
CA VAL A 132 -15.29 1.74 -5.46
C VAL A 132 -14.43 1.05 -6.53
N ILE A 133 -14.83 1.12 -7.81
CA ILE A 133 -14.10 0.48 -8.91
C ILE A 133 -12.77 1.19 -9.17
N GLN A 134 -12.74 2.52 -9.09
CA GLN A 134 -11.50 3.29 -9.19
C GLN A 134 -10.57 2.97 -8.03
N PHE A 135 -11.10 2.89 -6.81
CA PHE A 135 -10.32 2.52 -5.63
C PHE A 135 -9.75 1.10 -5.73
N LEU A 136 -10.57 0.11 -6.11
CA LEU A 136 -10.11 -1.26 -6.34
C LEU A 136 -9.03 -1.32 -7.41
N LYS A 137 -9.12 -0.51 -8.47
CA LYS A 137 -8.06 -0.40 -9.47
C LYS A 137 -6.74 0.09 -8.86
N PHE A 138 -6.77 1.05 -7.95
CA PHE A 138 -5.57 1.45 -7.21
C PHE A 138 -5.03 0.27 -6.37
N VAL A 139 -5.88 -0.36 -5.56
CA VAL A 139 -5.47 -1.49 -4.70
C VAL A 139 -4.87 -2.64 -5.52
N HIS A 140 -5.50 -3.05 -6.63
CA HIS A 140 -5.04 -4.13 -7.50
C HIS A 140 -3.73 -3.81 -8.21
N CYS A 141 -3.57 -2.58 -8.71
CA CYS A 141 -2.31 -2.16 -9.31
C CYS A 141 -1.17 -2.16 -8.29
N LEU A 142 -1.42 -1.72 -7.04
CA LEU A 142 -0.42 -1.79 -5.98
C LEU A 142 -0.06 -3.24 -5.64
N ASN A 143 -1.07 -4.10 -5.48
CA ASN A 143 -0.87 -5.53 -5.23
C ASN A 143 0.01 -6.17 -6.32
N TYR A 144 -0.31 -5.94 -7.59
CA TYR A 144 0.45 -6.47 -8.73
C TYR A 144 1.89 -5.96 -8.79
N GLN A 145 2.13 -4.69 -8.46
CA GLN A 145 3.50 -4.16 -8.48
C GLN A 145 4.33 -4.57 -7.26
N SER A 146 3.70 -5.05 -6.19
CA SER A 146 4.38 -5.48 -4.96
C SER A 146 4.59 -7.00 -4.85
N CYS A 147 4.07 -7.81 -5.79
CA CYS A 147 3.93 -9.25 -5.58
C CYS A 147 5.10 -10.16 -5.95
N GLU A 148 6.22 -9.62 -6.42
CA GLU A 148 7.29 -10.46 -6.98
C GLU A 148 8.13 -11.17 -5.93
N HIS A 149 8.29 -10.56 -4.75
CA HIS A 149 9.08 -11.15 -3.68
C HIS A 149 8.39 -12.42 -3.14
N PRO A 150 9.09 -13.57 -2.96
CA PRO A 150 8.48 -14.84 -2.54
C PRO A 150 7.68 -14.74 -1.23
N ASP A 151 8.17 -13.96 -0.27
CA ASP A 151 7.50 -13.75 1.01
C ASP A 151 6.46 -12.63 1.01
N TYR A 152 6.15 -12.00 -0.13
CA TYR A 152 5.20 -10.89 -0.19
C TYR A 152 3.83 -11.24 0.44
N LYS A 153 3.32 -12.45 0.22
CA LYS A 153 2.02 -12.88 0.76
C LYS A 153 1.98 -12.99 2.30
N LYS A 154 3.13 -12.96 2.96
CA LYS A 154 3.24 -12.96 4.43
C LYS A 154 3.42 -11.54 5.00
N SER A 155 3.64 -10.56 4.13
CA SER A 155 4.02 -9.19 4.51
C SER A 155 2.87 -8.38 5.11
N PHE A 156 3.21 -7.37 5.91
CA PHE A 156 2.27 -6.38 6.44
C PHE A 156 1.55 -5.65 5.32
N ALA A 157 2.25 -5.30 4.24
CA ALA A 157 1.66 -4.66 3.07
C ALA A 157 0.59 -5.53 2.40
N TYR A 158 0.83 -6.83 2.23
CA TYR A 158 -0.16 -7.75 1.65
C TYR A 158 -1.40 -7.87 2.55
N LYS A 159 -1.20 -8.03 3.87
CA LYS A 159 -2.30 -8.07 4.85
C LYS A 159 -3.19 -6.82 4.75
N PHE A 160 -2.57 -5.63 4.67
CA PHE A 160 -3.29 -4.37 4.48
C PHE A 160 -4.09 -4.35 3.16
N ILE A 161 -3.42 -4.68 2.05
CA ILE A 161 -4.00 -4.64 0.71
C ILE A 161 -5.21 -5.57 0.61
N LYS A 162 -5.15 -6.76 1.22
CA LYS A 162 -6.27 -7.70 1.26
C LYS A 162 -7.42 -7.22 2.13
N LEU A 163 -7.12 -6.69 3.30
CA LEU A 163 -8.14 -6.13 4.17
C LEU A 163 -8.91 -4.99 3.49
N VAL A 164 -8.20 -4.07 2.84
CA VAL A 164 -8.82 -2.91 2.20
C VAL A 164 -9.56 -3.28 0.92
N GLU A 165 -9.07 -4.27 0.16
CA GLU A 165 -9.76 -4.85 -1.00
C GLU A 165 -11.11 -5.44 -0.61
N GLU A 166 -11.12 -6.33 0.39
CA GLU A 166 -12.34 -6.98 0.89
C GLU A 166 -13.34 -5.95 1.38
N LEU A 167 -12.89 -4.99 2.19
CA LEU A 167 -13.78 -3.99 2.78
C LEU A 167 -14.33 -3.00 1.75
N ALA A 168 -13.57 -2.65 0.71
CA ALA A 168 -14.09 -1.85 -0.39
C ALA A 168 -15.25 -2.56 -1.10
N ILE A 169 -15.12 -3.88 -1.29
CA ILE A 169 -16.17 -4.72 -1.90
C ILE A 169 -17.38 -4.81 -0.96
N TYR A 170 -17.19 -5.22 0.30
CA TYR A 170 -18.30 -5.44 1.24
C TYR A 170 -19.05 -4.17 1.61
N ASN A 171 -18.39 -3.01 1.61
CA ASN A 171 -19.03 -1.72 1.88
C ASN A 171 -19.62 -1.07 0.62
N SER A 172 -19.45 -1.67 -0.57
CA SER A 172 -20.06 -1.15 -1.80
C SER A 172 -21.59 -1.20 -1.68
N PRO A 173 -22.31 -0.10 -1.95
CA PRO A 173 -23.78 -0.09 -1.94
C PRO A 173 -24.43 -1.14 -2.85
N GLU A 174 -23.71 -1.57 -3.89
CA GLU A 174 -24.12 -2.56 -4.87
C GLU A 174 -23.92 -3.99 -4.35
N TYR A 175 -22.99 -4.23 -3.43
CA TYR A 175 -22.63 -5.57 -2.97
C TYR A 175 -23.80 -6.25 -2.27
N SER A 176 -24.45 -5.55 -1.33
CA SER A 176 -25.65 -6.06 -0.62
C SER A 176 -26.91 -6.10 -1.49
N LYS A 177 -26.89 -5.45 -2.66
CA LYS A 177 -28.00 -5.43 -3.63
C LYS A 177 -27.82 -6.45 -4.75
N ALA A 178 -26.76 -7.25 -4.72
CA ALA A 178 -26.51 -8.27 -5.74
C ALA A 178 -27.60 -9.35 -5.69
N GLU A 179 -27.99 -9.88 -6.85
CA GLU A 179 -29.12 -10.82 -6.99
C GLU A 179 -28.98 -12.09 -6.14
N TRP A 180 -27.75 -12.51 -5.87
CA TRP A 180 -27.37 -13.70 -5.10
C TRP A 180 -27.15 -13.44 -3.60
N CYS A 181 -27.44 -12.23 -3.11
CA CYS A 181 -27.48 -11.92 -1.68
C CYS A 181 -28.86 -12.15 -1.05
N ALA A 182 -29.82 -12.70 -1.80
CA ALA A 182 -31.17 -13.06 -1.37
C ALA A 182 -31.24 -14.44 -0.69
#